data_AF-A0ABD0XFP4-F1
#
_entry.id   AF-A0ABD0XFP4-F1
#
_cell.length_a   1.000
_cell.length_b   1.000
_cell.length_c   1.000
_cell.angle_alpha   90.00
_cell.angle_beta   90.00
_cell.angle_gamma   90.00
#
_symmetry.space_group_name_H-M   'P 1'
#
loop_
_entity.id
_entity.type
_entity.pdbx_description
1 polymer ?
#
loop_
_entity_poly.entity_id
_entity_poly.type
_entity_poly.pdbx_seq_one_letter_code
_entity_poly.pdbx_strand_id
1 'polypeptide(L)'
;MISLDQITFSFIIQQLWVWRIIDHQKTRLLLFYHTKRGTMVQTLNSLKDLEDCRFGRSWPRHGLKLLYWFATDYITFDYDNQMVAEYDPRNGDFGFRLFHNRRECANNICKKLLPENGFQFYEAGNLHQPASKSLPDYVSEDDSGHKDDSNTDRLIISMRTDEIVDKVYVTQHENLTTFDRVNTYCISRGLLMIIRRHISLEDFLDEVGYSYQSHVSIRMQSAKTAAPGFWESYCTIL
;
A
#
# COMPACT_ATOMS: atom_id res chain seq x y z
N MET A 1 -22.19 40.12 57.70
CA MET A 1 -20.98 39.31 57.92
C MET A 1 -21.05 38.11 56.98
N ILE A 2 -20.19 38.06 55.96
CA ILE A 2 -20.03 36.87 55.14
C ILE A 2 -19.09 35.94 55.93
N SER A 3 -19.52 34.72 56.22
CA SER A 3 -18.71 33.72 56.94
C SER A 3 -17.44 33.39 56.14
N LEU A 4 -16.30 33.25 56.83
CA LEU A 4 -15.02 32.80 56.25
C LEU A 4 -15.17 31.50 55.43
N ASP A 5 -16.14 30.65 55.77
CA ASP A 5 -16.44 29.40 55.07
C ASP A 5 -17.01 29.60 53.65
N GLN A 6 -17.69 30.74 53.39
CA GLN A 6 -18.19 31.02 52.04
C GLN A 6 -17.09 31.53 51.10
N ILE A 7 -16.09 32.20 51.65
CA ILE A 7 -14.95 32.72 50.88
C ILE A 7 -14.04 31.56 50.44
N THR A 8 -13.78 30.60 51.32
CA THR A 8 -12.97 29.41 51.00
C THR A 8 -13.67 28.51 49.98
N PHE A 9 -14.98 28.30 50.10
CA PHE A 9 -15.75 27.53 49.13
C PHE A 9 -15.77 28.19 47.74
N SER A 10 -15.99 29.50 47.67
CA SER A 10 -15.94 30.27 46.43
C SER A 10 -14.57 30.17 45.73
N PHE A 11 -13.48 30.26 46.51
CA PHE A 11 -12.13 30.16 45.98
C PHE A 11 -11.82 28.76 45.39
N ILE A 12 -12.27 27.69 46.05
CA ILE A 12 -12.10 26.31 45.56
C ILE A 12 -12.85 26.08 44.25
N ILE A 13 -14.10 26.57 44.14
CA ILE A 13 -14.89 26.47 42.90
C ILE A 13 -14.23 27.25 41.76
N GLN A 14 -13.66 28.42 42.04
CA GLN A 14 -12.96 29.22 41.05
C GLN A 14 -11.69 28.52 40.54
N GLN A 15 -10.92 27.89 41.43
CA GLN A 15 -9.75 27.09 41.06
C GLN A 15 -10.16 25.87 40.21
N LEU A 16 -11.19 25.12 40.60
CA LEU A 16 -11.69 23.97 39.82
C LEU A 16 -12.17 24.38 38.41
N TRP A 17 -12.78 25.56 38.28
CA TRP A 17 -13.15 26.14 36.98
C TRP A 17 -11.92 26.44 36.11
N VAL A 18 -10.87 27.01 36.69
CA VAL A 18 -9.60 27.28 35.99
C VAL A 18 -8.95 25.98 35.52
N TRP A 19 -8.89 24.95 36.36
CA TRP A 19 -8.36 23.63 35.99
C TRP A 19 -9.15 22.99 34.85
N ARG A 20 -10.48 23.08 34.87
CA ARG A 20 -11.36 22.57 33.81
C ARG A 20 -11.17 23.31 32.48
N ILE A 21 -10.90 24.62 32.52
CA ILE A 21 -10.56 25.42 31.33
C ILE A 21 -9.19 24.99 30.78
N ILE A 22 -8.17 24.85 31.64
CA ILE A 22 -6.82 24.43 31.22
C ILE A 22 -6.86 23.04 30.59
N ASP A 23 -7.61 22.11 31.18
CA ASP A 23 -7.74 20.74 30.67
C ASP A 23 -8.48 20.67 29.33
N HIS A 24 -9.54 21.46 29.18
CA HIS A 24 -10.24 21.61 27.90
C HIS A 24 -9.36 22.24 26.82
N GLN A 25 -8.53 23.23 27.16
CA GLN A 25 -7.58 23.84 26.22
C GLN A 25 -6.46 22.86 25.85
N LYS A 26 -5.93 22.06 26.80
CA LYS A 26 -4.95 21.00 26.52
C LYS A 26 -5.52 19.91 25.62
N THR A 27 -6.76 19.48 25.86
CA THR A 27 -7.46 18.50 25.03
C THR A 27 -7.69 19.04 23.61
N ARG A 28 -8.07 20.31 23.49
CA ARG A 28 -8.20 20.98 22.19
C ARG A 28 -6.86 21.12 21.47
N LEU A 29 -5.78 21.47 22.17
CA LEU A 29 -4.43 21.53 21.61
C LEU A 29 -3.96 20.14 21.16
N LEU A 30 -4.14 19.10 21.97
CA LEU A 30 -3.80 17.71 21.60
C LEU A 30 -4.60 17.23 20.39
N LEU A 31 -5.91 17.51 20.33
CA LEU A 31 -6.73 17.27 19.15
C LEU A 31 -6.23 18.08 17.94
N PHE A 32 -5.80 19.32 18.12
CA PHE A 32 -5.23 20.15 17.05
C PHE A 32 -3.90 19.59 16.53
N TYR A 33 -3.01 19.14 17.43
CA TYR A 33 -1.75 18.47 17.09
C TYR A 33 -1.96 17.11 16.41
N HIS A 34 -2.97 16.35 16.82
CA HIS A 34 -3.36 15.11 16.14
C HIS A 34 -4.01 15.35 14.77
N THR A 35 -4.78 16.43 14.61
CA THR A 35 -5.44 16.80 13.35
C THR A 35 -4.45 17.31 12.30
N LYS A 36 -3.30 17.86 12.71
CA LYS A 36 -2.23 18.30 11.79
C LYS A 36 -1.22 17.23 11.37
N ARG A 37 -1.20 16.03 11.96
CA ARG A 37 -0.45 14.92 11.37
C ARG A 37 -1.24 14.43 10.16
N GLY A 38 -0.83 14.84 8.96
CA GLY A 38 -1.22 14.20 7.71
C GLY A 38 -1.00 12.68 7.81
N THR A 39 -1.65 11.91 6.94
CA THR A 39 -1.47 10.45 6.92
C THR A 39 0.02 10.12 6.78
N MET A 40 0.64 9.67 7.86
CA MET A 40 2.05 9.32 7.89
C MET A 40 2.17 7.89 7.37
N VAL A 41 2.60 7.76 6.12
CA VAL A 41 2.86 6.48 5.48
C VAL A 41 4.31 6.08 5.76
N GLN A 42 4.52 4.87 6.27
CA GLN A 42 5.86 4.35 6.54
C GLN A 42 6.64 4.21 5.22
N THR A 43 7.90 4.62 5.21
CA THR A 43 8.78 4.48 4.05
C THR A 43 9.68 3.24 4.20
N LEU A 44 9.67 2.35 3.20
CA LEU A 44 10.55 1.19 3.09
C LEU A 44 11.82 1.60 2.36
N ASN A 45 12.99 1.33 2.95
CA ASN A 45 14.28 1.80 2.45
C ASN A 45 15.21 0.68 2.02
N SER A 46 14.90 -0.56 2.38
CA SER A 46 15.73 -1.73 2.13
C SER A 46 14.90 -2.93 1.69
N LEU A 47 15.56 -3.93 1.09
CA LEU A 47 14.92 -5.21 0.77
C LEU A 47 14.43 -5.93 2.03
N LYS A 48 15.11 -5.74 3.16
CA LYS A 48 14.67 -6.26 4.46
C LYS A 48 13.35 -5.64 4.91
N ASP A 49 13.18 -4.32 4.73
CA ASP A 49 11.90 -3.66 5.03
C ASP A 49 10.76 -4.23 4.16
N LEU A 50 11.05 -4.54 2.90
CA LEU A 50 10.11 -5.12 1.96
C LEU A 50 9.76 -6.58 2.32
N GLU A 51 10.76 -7.37 2.74
CA GLU A 51 10.57 -8.72 3.26
C GLU A 51 9.67 -8.71 4.52
N ASP A 52 9.94 -7.80 5.45
CA ASP A 52 9.28 -7.72 6.76
C ASP A 52 7.86 -7.18 6.68
N CYS A 53 7.57 -6.27 5.73
CA CYS A 53 6.22 -5.74 5.53
C CYS A 53 5.26 -6.72 4.86
N ARG A 54 5.78 -7.80 4.26
CA ARG A 54 5.01 -8.90 3.63
C ARG A 54 4.12 -8.49 2.45
N PHE A 55 4.30 -7.29 1.90
CA PHE A 55 3.60 -6.86 0.69
C PHE A 55 3.87 -7.86 -0.45
N GLY A 56 2.80 -8.36 -1.09
CA GLY A 56 2.89 -9.21 -2.28
C GLY A 56 3.72 -10.49 -2.14
N ARG A 57 4.01 -10.97 -0.91
CA ARG A 57 5.04 -12.00 -0.64
C ARG A 57 4.62 -13.45 -0.93
N SER A 58 3.35 -13.79 -0.78
CA SER A 58 2.88 -15.17 -0.92
C SER A 58 2.21 -15.38 -2.27
N TRP A 59 2.49 -16.49 -2.94
CA TRP A 59 1.64 -16.92 -4.05
C TRP A 59 0.16 -16.99 -3.60
N PRO A 60 -0.82 -16.54 -4.42
CA PRO A 60 -0.73 -16.08 -5.81
C PRO A 60 -0.55 -14.56 -5.98
N ARG A 61 -0.06 -13.85 -4.95
CA ARG A 61 0.10 -12.40 -4.98
C ARG A 61 1.09 -11.96 -6.05
N HIS A 62 0.78 -10.85 -6.71
CA HIS A 62 1.56 -10.31 -7.83
C HIS A 62 2.31 -9.01 -7.48
N GLY A 63 2.11 -8.47 -6.28
CA GLY A 63 2.59 -7.15 -5.90
C GLY A 63 4.11 -6.95 -6.02
N LEU A 64 4.89 -7.96 -5.63
CA LEU A 64 6.35 -7.89 -5.76
C LEU A 64 6.79 -7.94 -7.23
N LYS A 65 6.13 -8.75 -8.05
CA LYS A 65 6.38 -8.81 -9.50
C LYS A 65 6.02 -7.47 -10.18
N LEU A 66 4.91 -6.85 -9.77
CA LEU A 66 4.51 -5.52 -10.22
C LEU A 66 5.52 -4.44 -9.81
N LEU A 67 6.03 -4.48 -8.58
CA LEU A 67 7.03 -3.55 -8.09
C LEU A 67 8.37 -3.71 -8.81
N TYR A 68 8.76 -4.96 -9.11
CA TYR A 68 9.94 -5.27 -9.91
C TYR A 68 9.84 -4.64 -11.30
N TRP A 69 8.78 -4.98 -12.05
CA TRP A 69 8.49 -4.40 -13.37
C TRP A 69 8.53 -2.87 -13.34
N PHE A 70 7.90 -2.27 -12.31
CA PHE A 70 7.88 -0.82 -12.19
C PHE A 70 9.30 -0.24 -12.09
N ALA A 71 10.18 -0.84 -11.27
CA ALA A 71 11.55 -0.37 -11.06
C ALA A 71 12.50 -0.65 -12.24
N THR A 72 12.25 -1.72 -13.01
CA THR A 72 13.11 -2.16 -14.12
C THR A 72 12.70 -1.59 -15.47
N ASP A 73 11.40 -1.52 -15.75
CA ASP A 73 10.89 -1.26 -17.09
C ASP A 73 10.06 0.03 -17.21
N TYR A 74 9.33 0.41 -16.15
CA TYR A 74 8.43 1.57 -16.22
C TYR A 74 9.13 2.91 -15.91
N ILE A 75 10.11 2.91 -15.01
CA ILE A 75 10.90 4.11 -14.70
C ILE A 75 12.37 3.99 -15.11
N THR A 76 12.96 5.13 -15.44
CA THR A 76 14.41 5.32 -15.50
C THR A 76 14.86 6.36 -14.48
N PHE A 77 16.18 6.44 -14.28
CA PHE A 77 16.81 7.43 -13.41
C PHE A 77 17.65 8.37 -14.26
N ASP A 78 17.35 9.66 -14.20
CA ASP A 78 18.15 10.67 -14.91
C ASP A 78 19.48 10.98 -14.19
N TYR A 79 20.24 11.94 -14.72
CA TYR A 79 21.54 12.35 -14.16
C TYR A 79 21.45 12.90 -12.73
N ASP A 80 20.30 13.45 -12.32
CA ASP A 80 20.04 13.95 -10.96
C ASP A 80 19.45 12.85 -10.05
N ASN A 81 19.37 11.62 -10.56
CA ASN A 81 18.68 10.49 -9.94
C ASN A 81 17.19 10.79 -9.69
N GLN A 82 16.52 11.56 -10.53
CA GLN A 82 15.07 11.67 -10.53
C GLN A 82 14.45 10.46 -11.22
N MET A 83 13.31 9.99 -10.72
CA MET A 83 12.56 8.89 -11.33
C MET A 83 11.73 9.46 -12.49
N VAL A 84 12.06 9.08 -13.72
CA VAL A 84 11.36 9.51 -14.93
C VAL A 84 10.48 8.34 -15.40
N ALA A 85 9.20 8.59 -15.65
CA ALA A 85 8.33 7.57 -16.24
C ALA A 85 8.60 7.45 -17.74
N GLU A 86 8.76 6.22 -18.24
CA GLU A 86 8.92 5.95 -19.67
C GLU A 86 7.60 6.09 -20.44
N TYR A 87 6.47 5.96 -19.74
CA TYR A 87 5.13 6.07 -20.30
C TYR A 87 4.25 6.95 -19.43
N ASP A 88 3.46 7.82 -20.07
CA ASP A 88 2.51 8.67 -19.38
C ASP A 88 1.32 7.87 -18.81
N PRO A 89 1.15 7.77 -17.48
CA PRO A 89 0.06 7.02 -16.85
C PRO A 89 -1.33 7.61 -17.17
N ARG A 90 -1.42 8.84 -17.71
CA ARG A 90 -2.69 9.42 -18.19
C ARG A 90 -3.27 8.68 -19.39
N ASN A 91 -2.43 8.00 -20.16
CA ASN A 91 -2.87 7.19 -21.30
C ASN A 91 -3.59 5.90 -20.86
N GLY A 92 -3.36 5.49 -19.61
CA GLY A 92 -3.97 4.29 -19.03
C GLY A 92 -3.31 2.98 -19.46
N ASP A 93 -2.17 3.05 -20.14
CA ASP A 93 -1.32 1.90 -20.45
C ASP A 93 -0.98 1.13 -19.17
N PHE A 94 -0.75 -0.19 -19.29
CA PHE A 94 -0.48 -1.08 -18.15
C PHE A 94 -1.57 -1.11 -17.09
N GLY A 95 -2.76 -0.61 -17.41
CA GLY A 95 -3.89 -0.53 -16.49
C GLY A 95 -3.85 0.66 -15.55
N PHE A 96 -2.99 1.66 -15.77
CA PHE A 96 -2.94 2.86 -14.94
C PHE A 96 -4.26 3.63 -14.96
N ARG A 97 -4.62 4.22 -13.80
CA ARG A 97 -5.84 5.03 -13.63
C ARG A 97 -5.60 6.16 -12.67
N LEU A 98 -6.33 7.25 -12.85
CA LEU A 98 -6.34 8.35 -11.89
C LEU A 98 -6.82 7.86 -10.51
N PHE A 99 -5.94 7.96 -9.52
CA PHE A 99 -6.24 7.68 -8.12
C PHE A 99 -6.59 8.99 -7.42
N HIS A 100 -7.86 9.14 -7.04
CA HIS A 100 -8.34 10.39 -6.46
C HIS A 100 -7.93 10.64 -5.00
N ASN A 101 -7.30 9.64 -4.34
CA ASN A 101 -6.95 9.68 -2.92
C ASN A 101 -8.09 10.27 -2.06
N ARG A 102 -9.32 9.74 -2.25
CA ARG A 102 -10.53 10.31 -1.65
C ARG A 102 -10.45 10.17 -0.14
N ARG A 103 -11.04 11.15 0.56
CA ARG A 103 -11.19 11.07 2.01
C ARG A 103 -12.26 10.04 2.32
N GLU A 104 -11.88 9.01 3.04
CA GLU A 104 -12.78 7.95 3.48
C GLU A 104 -12.99 8.03 4.99
N CYS A 105 -14.22 7.75 5.43
CA CYS A 105 -14.62 7.84 6.83
C CYS A 105 -14.97 6.46 7.37
N ALA A 106 -14.30 6.06 8.46
CA ALA A 106 -14.65 4.89 9.24
C ALA A 106 -14.65 5.25 10.72
N ASN A 107 -15.67 4.84 11.48
CA ASN A 107 -15.77 5.10 12.93
C ASN A 107 -15.58 6.58 13.32
N ASN A 108 -16.21 7.50 12.58
CA ASN A 108 -16.08 8.96 12.74
C ASN A 108 -14.66 9.53 12.52
N ILE A 109 -13.72 8.74 11.99
CA ILE A 109 -12.38 9.16 11.60
C ILE A 109 -12.32 9.18 10.08
N CYS A 110 -12.13 10.38 9.53
CA CYS A 110 -12.06 10.59 8.09
C CYS A 110 -10.64 10.97 7.66
N LYS A 111 -9.97 10.07 6.94
CA LYS A 111 -8.58 10.23 6.49
C LYS A 111 -8.45 9.83 5.02
N LYS A 112 -7.44 10.41 4.36
CA LYS A 112 -6.98 9.96 3.03
C LYS A 112 -6.00 8.81 3.20
N LEU A 113 -5.89 7.95 2.19
CA LEU A 113 -4.92 6.84 2.19
C LEU A 113 -3.49 7.37 2.19
N LEU A 114 -3.22 8.34 1.33
CA LEU A 114 -1.89 8.92 1.11
C LEU A 114 -1.84 10.37 1.59
N PRO A 115 -0.67 10.88 2.02
CA PRO A 115 -0.49 12.30 2.28
C PRO A 115 -0.65 13.11 0.99
N GLU A 116 -1.16 14.33 1.11
CA GLU A 116 -1.21 15.26 -0.02
C GLU A 116 0.18 15.82 -0.29
N ASN A 117 0.60 15.79 -1.56
CA ASN A 117 1.84 16.42 -2.04
C ASN A 117 1.62 17.43 -3.17
N GLY A 118 0.35 17.73 -3.50
CA GLY A 118 -0.01 18.66 -4.57
C GLY A 118 0.06 18.07 -5.98
N PHE A 119 0.41 16.78 -6.12
CA PHE A 119 0.50 16.07 -7.39
C PHE A 119 -0.68 15.12 -7.59
N GLN A 120 -0.91 14.75 -8.85
CA GLN A 120 -1.90 13.74 -9.19
C GLN A 120 -1.35 12.35 -8.88
N PHE A 121 -2.22 11.46 -8.42
CA PHE A 121 -1.88 10.07 -8.18
C PHE A 121 -2.45 9.17 -9.28
N TYR A 122 -1.71 8.12 -9.62
CA TYR A 122 -2.14 7.09 -10.56
C TYR A 122 -1.92 5.71 -9.94
N GLU A 123 -2.90 4.83 -10.08
CA GLU A 123 -2.90 3.47 -9.56
C GLU A 123 -2.77 2.46 -10.71
N ALA A 124 -1.95 1.43 -10.50
CA ALA A 124 -1.85 0.24 -11.34
C ALA A 124 -1.91 -1.04 -10.47
N GLY A 125 -2.00 -2.19 -11.14
CA GLY A 125 -2.02 -3.51 -10.51
C GLY A 125 -3.39 -4.17 -10.43
N ASN A 126 -4.45 -3.57 -10.97
CA ASN A 126 -5.70 -4.31 -11.18
C ASN A 126 -5.62 -5.12 -12.47
N LEU A 127 -5.38 -6.42 -12.37
CA LEU A 127 -5.14 -7.32 -13.51
C LEU A 127 -6.39 -7.54 -14.39
N HIS A 128 -7.58 -7.25 -13.87
CA HIS A 128 -8.84 -7.37 -14.60
C HIS A 128 -9.14 -6.16 -15.50
N GLN A 129 -8.24 -5.19 -15.62
CA GLN A 129 -8.42 -4.09 -16.54
C GLN A 129 -7.95 -4.47 -17.95
N PRO A 130 -8.69 -4.08 -19.01
CA PRO A 130 -8.29 -4.42 -20.38
C PRO A 130 -6.87 -3.98 -20.72
N ALA A 131 -6.44 -2.81 -20.25
CA ALA A 131 -5.10 -2.27 -20.48
C ALA A 131 -4.02 -2.96 -19.62
N SER A 132 -4.38 -3.73 -18.58
CA SER A 132 -3.40 -4.51 -17.81
C SER A 132 -2.79 -5.65 -18.61
N LYS A 133 -3.37 -6.01 -19.76
CA LYS A 133 -2.78 -6.96 -20.73
C LYS A 133 -1.45 -6.50 -21.34
N SER A 134 -1.08 -5.23 -21.18
CA SER A 134 0.24 -4.75 -21.60
C SER A 134 1.30 -4.90 -20.52
N LEU A 135 0.93 -5.32 -19.29
CA LEU A 135 1.92 -5.72 -18.28
C LEU A 135 2.65 -6.98 -18.76
N PRO A 136 3.92 -7.19 -18.35
CA PRO A 136 4.61 -8.44 -18.63
C PRO A 136 3.84 -9.65 -18.09
N ASP A 137 3.87 -10.76 -18.82
CA ASP A 137 3.14 -11.98 -18.47
C ASP A 137 3.44 -12.45 -17.04
N TYR A 138 4.70 -12.35 -16.59
CA TYR A 138 5.11 -12.73 -15.23
C TYR A 138 4.36 -11.96 -14.13
N VAL A 139 3.87 -10.75 -14.41
CA VAL A 139 3.08 -9.96 -13.44
C VAL A 139 1.68 -10.55 -13.26
N SER A 140 1.11 -11.15 -14.31
CA SER A 140 -0.28 -11.63 -14.30
C SER A 140 -0.44 -13.15 -14.32
N GLU A 141 0.64 -13.92 -14.47
CA GLU A 141 0.60 -15.37 -14.67
C GLU A 141 -0.10 -16.16 -13.55
N ASP A 142 -0.09 -15.62 -12.32
CA ASP A 142 -0.69 -16.24 -11.14
C ASP A 142 -2.11 -15.75 -10.84
N ASP A 143 -2.67 -14.86 -11.68
CA ASP A 143 -4.06 -14.41 -11.53
C ASP A 143 -5.02 -15.58 -11.74
N SER A 144 -5.81 -15.88 -10.71
CA SER A 144 -6.78 -16.98 -10.79
C SER A 144 -8.04 -16.60 -11.56
N GLY A 145 -8.27 -15.30 -11.79
CA GLY A 145 -9.53 -14.75 -12.30
C GLY A 145 -10.71 -14.92 -11.32
N HIS A 146 -10.45 -15.37 -10.08
CA HIS A 146 -11.44 -15.57 -9.03
C HIS A 146 -11.38 -14.45 -7.99
N LYS A 147 -12.36 -14.46 -7.07
CA LYS A 147 -12.37 -13.53 -5.93
C LYS A 147 -11.50 -14.07 -4.80
N ASP A 148 -10.19 -14.08 -5.01
CA ASP A 148 -9.18 -14.41 -4.01
C ASP A 148 -8.18 -13.25 -3.87
N ASP A 149 -6.99 -13.53 -3.33
CA ASP A 149 -5.96 -12.54 -3.09
C ASP A 149 -5.06 -12.27 -4.32
N SER A 150 -5.16 -13.04 -5.40
CA SER A 150 -4.28 -12.98 -6.59
C SER A 150 -4.30 -11.64 -7.33
N ASN A 151 -5.33 -10.81 -7.16
CA ASN A 151 -5.47 -9.50 -7.80
C ASN A 151 -5.78 -8.38 -6.78
N THR A 152 -5.13 -8.43 -5.62
CA THR A 152 -5.33 -7.44 -4.54
C THR A 152 -4.22 -6.41 -4.42
N ASP A 153 -3.02 -6.66 -4.97
CA ASP A 153 -1.88 -5.75 -4.88
C ASP A 153 -2.05 -4.51 -5.76
N ARG A 154 -1.67 -3.35 -5.24
CA ARG A 154 -1.73 -2.08 -5.96
C ARG A 154 -0.43 -1.29 -5.81
N LEU A 155 -0.04 -0.66 -6.89
CA LEU A 155 1.04 0.31 -6.95
C LEU A 155 0.42 1.68 -7.25
N ILE A 156 0.70 2.68 -6.43
CA ILE A 156 0.22 4.05 -6.61
C ILE A 156 1.42 4.97 -6.75
N ILE A 157 1.49 5.74 -7.84
CA ILE A 157 2.50 6.76 -8.05
C ILE A 157 1.90 8.15 -7.90
N SER A 158 2.66 9.09 -7.37
CA SER A 158 2.36 10.52 -7.55
C SER A 158 3.26 11.09 -8.63
N MET A 159 2.68 11.77 -9.61
CA MET A 159 3.40 12.24 -10.78
C MET A 159 3.34 13.76 -10.92
N ARG A 160 4.50 14.36 -11.17
CA ARG A 160 4.64 15.77 -11.52
C ARG A 160 4.24 16.00 -12.98
N THR A 161 4.09 17.27 -13.37
CA THR A 161 3.69 17.63 -14.75
C THR A 161 4.77 17.36 -15.80
N ASP A 162 6.01 17.15 -15.38
CA ASP A 162 7.21 16.89 -16.17
C ASP A 162 7.59 15.40 -16.23
N GLU A 163 6.61 14.50 -16.10
CA GLU A 163 6.80 13.03 -16.14
C GLU A 163 7.70 12.46 -15.03
N ILE A 164 8.08 13.31 -14.07
CA ILE A 164 8.83 12.90 -12.89
C ILE A 164 7.89 12.25 -11.88
N VAL A 165 8.20 11.01 -11.51
CA VAL A 165 7.56 10.30 -10.40
C VAL A 165 8.13 10.86 -9.09
N ASP A 166 7.26 11.46 -8.27
CA ASP A 166 7.64 12.05 -6.97
C ASP A 166 7.66 11.00 -5.84
N LYS A 167 6.64 10.15 -5.80
CA LYS A 167 6.47 9.09 -4.79
C LYS A 167 5.90 7.85 -5.43
N VAL A 168 6.30 6.71 -4.86
CA VAL A 168 5.79 5.39 -5.20
C VAL A 168 5.28 4.77 -3.92
N TYR A 169 4.05 4.27 -3.96
CA TYR A 169 3.39 3.61 -2.85
C TYR A 169 2.97 2.22 -3.27
N VAL A 170 3.06 1.28 -2.33
CA VAL A 170 2.50 -0.05 -2.46
C VAL A 170 1.42 -0.22 -1.41
N THR A 171 0.33 -0.89 -1.79
CA THR A 171 -0.83 -1.13 -0.94
C THR A 171 -1.60 -2.33 -1.47
N GLN A 172 -2.67 -2.71 -0.79
CA GLN A 172 -3.54 -3.78 -1.22
C GLN A 172 -4.99 -3.44 -0.96
N HIS A 173 -5.88 -4.13 -1.65
CA HIS A 173 -7.29 -4.15 -1.32
C HIS A 173 -7.56 -5.05 -0.11
N GLU A 174 -8.23 -4.53 0.92
CA GLU A 174 -8.77 -5.32 2.03
C GLU A 174 -10.08 -6.04 1.60
N ASN A 175 -10.82 -5.41 0.68
CA ASN A 175 -12.00 -5.98 0.02
C ASN A 175 -12.14 -5.40 -1.39
N LEU A 176 -13.21 -5.73 -2.10
CA LEU A 176 -13.46 -5.32 -3.49
C LEU A 176 -13.34 -3.81 -3.77
N THR A 177 -13.42 -2.95 -2.74
CA THR A 177 -13.46 -1.49 -2.92
C THR A 177 -12.54 -0.70 -2.00
N THR A 178 -12.09 -1.27 -0.87
CA THR A 178 -11.34 -0.50 0.14
C THR A 178 -9.87 -0.89 0.18
N PHE A 179 -9.02 0.12 0.31
CA PHE A 179 -7.59 -0.04 0.51
C PHE A 179 -7.25 -0.36 1.95
N ASP A 180 -6.24 -1.20 2.13
CA ASP A 180 -5.64 -1.52 3.41
C ASP A 180 -4.76 -0.36 3.89
N ARG A 181 -5.30 0.43 4.81
CA ARG A 181 -4.60 1.61 5.37
C ARG A 181 -3.43 1.25 6.26
N VAL A 182 -3.41 0.03 6.81
CA VAL A 182 -2.33 -0.42 7.70
C VAL A 182 -1.15 -0.88 6.87
N ASN A 183 -1.42 -1.66 5.82
CA ASN A 183 -0.42 -2.21 4.91
C ASN A 183 -0.28 -1.33 3.65
N THR A 184 -0.07 -0.04 3.86
CA THR A 184 0.29 0.93 2.81
C THR A 184 1.64 1.53 3.13
N TYR A 185 2.54 1.50 2.15
CA TYR A 185 3.93 1.90 2.33
C TYR A 185 4.42 2.77 1.19
N CYS A 186 5.29 3.73 1.49
CA CYS A 186 6.05 4.48 0.49
C CYS A 186 7.34 3.70 0.19
N ILE A 187 7.64 3.47 -1.07
CA ILE A 187 8.91 2.87 -1.48
C ILE A 187 9.93 4.00 -1.64
N SER A 188 11.09 3.89 -1.01
CA SER A 188 12.15 4.87 -1.17
C SER A 188 12.75 4.79 -2.57
N ARG A 189 13.25 5.92 -3.05
CA ARG A 189 14.01 5.98 -4.30
C ARG A 189 15.20 5.02 -4.29
N GLY A 190 15.93 4.96 -3.17
CA GLY A 190 17.09 4.09 -3.02
C GLY A 190 16.71 2.61 -3.13
N LEU A 191 15.55 2.23 -2.59
CA LEU A 191 15.04 0.86 -2.70
C LEU A 191 14.70 0.50 -4.16
N LEU A 192 14.06 1.39 -4.92
CA LEU A 192 13.80 1.16 -6.35
C LEU A 192 15.09 0.98 -7.16
N MET A 193 16.14 1.76 -6.85
CA MET A 193 17.45 1.60 -7.47
C MET A 193 18.11 0.26 -7.10
N ILE A 194 17.90 -0.24 -5.88
CA ILE A 194 18.38 -1.57 -5.46
C ILE A 194 17.63 -2.66 -6.24
N ILE A 195 16.30 -2.59 -6.30
CA ILE A 195 15.46 -3.55 -7.05
C ILE A 195 15.92 -3.63 -8.51
N ARG A 196 16.09 -2.48 -9.17
CA ARG A 196 16.55 -2.39 -10.57
C ARG A 196 17.89 -3.08 -10.85
N ARG A 197 18.75 -3.26 -9.85
CA ARG A 197 20.09 -3.85 -10.02
C ARG A 197 20.12 -5.38 -9.97
N HIS A 198 19.00 -6.02 -9.68
CA HIS A 198 18.93 -7.49 -9.69
C HIS A 198 19.09 -8.02 -11.11
N ILE A 199 19.74 -9.16 -11.23
CA ILE A 199 20.03 -9.80 -12.53
C ILE A 199 18.75 -10.35 -13.15
N SER A 200 17.85 -10.86 -12.32
CA SER A 200 16.57 -11.46 -12.74
C SER A 200 15.45 -11.15 -11.74
N LEU A 201 14.21 -11.47 -12.15
CA LEU A 201 13.04 -11.41 -11.27
C LEU A 201 13.18 -12.43 -10.14
N GLU A 202 13.66 -13.63 -10.46
CA GLU A 202 13.83 -14.75 -9.52
C GLU A 202 14.79 -14.38 -8.40
N ASP A 203 15.95 -13.78 -8.73
CA ASP A 203 16.91 -13.32 -7.72
C ASP A 203 16.28 -12.31 -6.75
N PHE A 204 15.48 -11.38 -7.28
CA PHE A 204 14.76 -10.40 -6.47
C PHE A 204 13.72 -11.08 -5.56
N LEU A 205 12.89 -11.97 -6.13
CA LEU A 205 11.83 -12.67 -5.40
C LEU A 205 12.40 -13.55 -4.28
N ASP A 206 13.51 -14.25 -4.54
CA ASP A 206 14.21 -15.06 -3.54
C ASP A 206 14.74 -14.18 -2.39
N GLU A 207 15.36 -13.04 -2.69
CA GLU A 207 15.93 -12.15 -1.68
C GLU A 207 14.88 -11.52 -0.76
N VAL A 208 13.70 -11.17 -1.29
CA VAL A 208 12.58 -10.64 -0.49
C VAL A 208 11.69 -11.74 0.10
N GLY A 209 12.10 -13.00 -0.07
CA GLY A 209 11.48 -14.17 0.54
C GLY A 209 10.10 -14.50 0.00
N TYR A 210 9.85 -14.30 -1.30
CA TYR A 210 8.63 -14.72 -1.96
C TYR A 210 8.42 -16.23 -1.79
N SER A 211 7.20 -16.66 -1.47
CA SER A 211 6.92 -18.07 -1.18
C SER A 211 5.84 -18.65 -2.09
N TYR A 212 6.24 -19.68 -2.85
CA TYR A 212 5.33 -20.60 -3.54
C TYR A 212 4.82 -21.75 -2.64
N GLN A 213 5.42 -21.92 -1.44
CA GLN A 213 5.24 -23.12 -0.60
C GLN A 213 3.89 -23.20 0.12
N SER A 214 3.16 -22.09 0.23
CA SER A 214 1.78 -22.07 0.75
C SER A 214 0.86 -23.01 -0.03
N HIS A 215 1.13 -23.23 -1.33
CA HIS A 215 0.28 -24.06 -2.18
C HIS A 215 0.78 -25.49 -2.39
N VAL A 216 2.09 -25.78 -2.34
CA VAL A 216 2.58 -27.17 -2.43
C VAL A 216 2.03 -28.02 -1.28
N SER A 217 1.99 -27.44 -0.08
CA SER A 217 1.47 -28.10 1.12
C SER A 217 -0.05 -28.29 1.07
N ILE A 218 -0.81 -27.30 0.59
CA ILE A 218 -2.28 -27.41 0.39
C ILE A 218 -2.60 -28.39 -0.74
N ARG A 219 -1.93 -28.31 -1.89
CA ARG A 219 -2.16 -29.20 -3.04
C ARG A 219 -1.79 -30.65 -2.71
N MET A 220 -0.72 -30.89 -1.95
CA MET A 220 -0.39 -32.22 -1.43
C MET A 220 -1.40 -32.74 -0.40
N GLN A 221 -1.99 -31.87 0.43
CA GLN A 221 -3.04 -32.27 1.37
C GLN A 221 -4.38 -32.55 0.68
N SER A 222 -4.79 -31.71 -0.28
CA SER A 222 -5.97 -31.93 -1.11
C SER A 222 -5.84 -33.17 -2.00
N ALA A 223 -4.64 -33.47 -2.50
CA ALA A 223 -4.37 -34.70 -3.25
C ALA A 223 -4.45 -35.97 -2.37
N LYS A 224 -4.20 -35.85 -1.05
CA LYS A 224 -4.34 -36.97 -0.10
C LYS A 224 -5.80 -37.23 0.32
N THR A 225 -6.70 -36.27 0.15
CA THR A 225 -8.11 -36.36 0.57
C THR A 225 -9.09 -36.55 -0.60
N ALA A 226 -8.65 -36.39 -1.86
CA ALA A 226 -9.48 -36.64 -3.03
C ALA A 226 -9.62 -38.15 -3.33
N ALA A 227 -10.83 -38.56 -3.73
CA ALA A 227 -11.09 -39.94 -4.15
C ALA A 227 -10.27 -40.31 -5.41
N PRO A 228 -9.82 -41.58 -5.55
CA PRO A 228 -9.10 -42.02 -6.74
C PRO A 228 -9.98 -41.82 -7.98
N GLY A 229 -9.51 -41.06 -8.97
CA GLY A 229 -10.20 -40.83 -10.26
C GLY A 229 -10.49 -39.37 -10.64
N PHE A 230 -10.27 -38.39 -9.74
CA PHE A 230 -10.55 -36.98 -10.06
C PHE A 230 -9.58 -36.34 -11.08
N TRP A 231 -8.40 -36.94 -11.31
CA TRP A 231 -7.31 -36.33 -12.08
C TRP A 231 -7.18 -36.77 -13.55
N GLU A 232 -8.04 -37.66 -14.06
CA GLU A 232 -7.91 -38.18 -15.43
C GLU A 232 -8.26 -37.17 -16.55
N SER A 233 -8.68 -35.94 -16.23
CA SER A 233 -9.01 -34.91 -17.25
C SER A 233 -7.98 -33.79 -17.41
N TYR A 234 -6.84 -33.82 -16.70
CA TYR A 234 -5.82 -32.75 -16.80
C TYR A 234 -4.45 -33.22 -17.34
N CYS A 235 -4.30 -34.50 -17.70
CA CYS A 235 -3.08 -35.01 -18.35
C CYS A 235 -3.30 -35.26 -19.84
N THR A 236 -3.68 -34.23 -20.59
CA THR A 236 -3.51 -34.21 -22.04
C THR A 236 -3.30 -32.78 -22.51
N ILE A 237 -2.09 -32.26 -22.32
CA ILE A 237 -1.35 -31.34 -23.21
C ILE A 237 0.07 -31.29 -22.62
N LEU A 238 0.92 -32.18 -23.13
CA LEU A 238 2.34 -31.96 -23.37
C LEU A 238 2.62 -32.55 -24.75
#